data_AF-A0A353S6W6-F1
#
_entry.id   AF-A0A353S6W6-F1
#
_cell.length_a   1.000
_cell.length_b   1.000
_cell.length_c   1.000
_cell.angle_alpha   90.00
_cell.angle_beta   90.00
_cell.angle_gamma   90.00
#
_symmetry.space_group_name_H-M   'P 1'
#
loop_
_entity.id
_entity.type
_entity.pdbx_description
1 polymer ?
#
loop_
_entity_poly.entity_id
_entity_poly.type
_entity_poly.pdbx_seq_one_letter_code
_entity_poly.pdbx_strand_id
1 'polypeptide(L)'
;MGEMKDSSTFETLVEGISKDERKDILSRASQNQKKGGKSGGEAKAKADVVAGSSAKAEFESRLKNQPLFSKFIIWVQSLITNMPAEEVLNKHLLNSIAHEVESRYPLLIVFRQKLLYNGFYEKLAELKRVADFFRPYLADFGKDPGAFYVELAHIIMPDVEQRIEEESDPYQFPLSEEISRDRQSMLQDTMLQIISSIPFDKQQDMYKYARSINWLNLLAKAPIGDLTTKFTVSEEGVRVCPFSAAEAEFSKLASVACSYTPIDDVVIDAFRLYAEQQFSEVGLESMDEKVDADKKFISVAQQQIPIVEMCINSVPMEKLAKLVYGNALFSVSMSGGGEDWFERYTDRWKRILARRLKQRECDRKKEQLKEKLGRYFKLGGFPMFPFRPWEKLWDGVAFRRELSLGLVYAFMKHRYAPYMRLFKTSMLEGEFAYKDNQRELGVAIDEFVRVNGLLEELANKLSASGEYGMEFMKYADGQPRTSNAMHRIAQVMKEIDKDVSAINRDFDRMTMRLISLLTGFTSEKFVGKYCAITNLHRIRNQECDFTALLKECNGSFQHIFEVLKDVEQLEQSDDGK
;
A
#
# COMPACT_ATOMS: atom_id res chain seq x y z
N MET A 1 -37.76 -5.46 -55.52
CA MET A 1 -38.01 -4.60 -54.34
C MET A 1 -38.28 -5.53 -53.17
N GLY A 2 -37.34 -5.95 -52.32
CA GLY A 2 -36.04 -5.35 -51.98
C GLY A 2 -36.19 -4.37 -50.81
N GLU A 3 -36.07 -4.87 -49.59
CA GLU A 3 -35.23 -4.34 -48.47
C GLU A 3 -35.41 -5.28 -47.24
N MET A 4 -34.46 -6.16 -46.92
CA MET A 4 -33.19 -6.00 -46.17
C MET A 4 -33.37 -5.81 -44.65
N LYS A 5 -33.22 -6.94 -43.93
CA LYS A 5 -32.84 -6.98 -42.51
C LYS A 5 -31.34 -7.23 -42.47
N ASP A 6 -30.58 -6.34 -41.83
CA ASP A 6 -29.15 -6.51 -41.59
C ASP A 6 -28.92 -7.66 -40.60
N SER A 7 -28.45 -8.79 -41.12
CA SER A 7 -27.89 -9.91 -40.36
C SER A 7 -26.42 -9.62 -40.07
N SER A 8 -26.07 -9.70 -38.79
CA SER A 8 -24.74 -9.57 -38.21
C SER A 8 -23.67 -10.38 -38.97
N THR A 9 -22.57 -9.70 -39.29
CA THR A 9 -21.34 -10.16 -39.99
C THR A 9 -20.64 -11.36 -39.34
N PHE A 10 -21.15 -11.88 -38.23
CA PHE A 10 -20.64 -13.06 -37.55
C PHE A 10 -21.27 -14.37 -38.06
N GLU A 11 -22.53 -14.34 -38.53
CA GLU A 11 -23.21 -15.57 -39.00
C GLU A 11 -22.76 -16.01 -40.40
N THR A 12 -22.35 -15.07 -41.26
CA THR A 12 -21.83 -15.38 -42.61
C THR A 12 -20.40 -15.93 -42.59
N LEU A 13 -19.67 -15.80 -41.48
CA LEU A 13 -18.30 -16.29 -41.33
C LEU A 13 -18.21 -17.70 -40.70
N VAL A 14 -19.32 -18.24 -40.19
CA VAL A 14 -19.34 -19.56 -39.51
C VAL A 14 -19.90 -20.68 -40.39
N GLU A 15 -20.53 -20.35 -41.52
CA GLU A 15 -21.06 -21.35 -42.48
C GLU A 15 -20.00 -21.90 -43.48
N GLY A 16 -18.79 -21.36 -43.51
CA GLY A 16 -17.78 -21.67 -44.53
C GLY A 16 -16.75 -22.76 -44.22
N ILE A 17 -16.78 -23.44 -43.07
CA ILE A 17 -15.75 -24.44 -42.70
C ILE A 17 -16.38 -25.82 -42.56
N SER A 18 -16.01 -26.76 -43.43
CA SER A 18 -16.57 -28.12 -43.40
C SER A 18 -16.12 -28.90 -42.16
N LYS A 19 -16.91 -29.91 -41.75
CA LYS A 19 -16.59 -30.75 -40.58
C LYS A 19 -15.25 -31.50 -40.72
N ASP A 20 -14.80 -31.73 -41.95
CA ASP A 20 -13.52 -32.38 -42.23
C ASP A 20 -12.34 -31.41 -42.10
N GLU A 21 -12.52 -30.12 -42.45
CA GLU A 21 -11.53 -29.08 -42.19
C GLU A 21 -11.37 -28.78 -40.69
N ARG A 22 -12.45 -28.86 -39.89
CA ARG A 22 -12.31 -28.76 -38.41
C ARG A 22 -11.51 -29.91 -37.83
N LYS A 23 -11.67 -31.14 -38.36
CA LYS A 23 -10.87 -32.29 -37.93
C LYS A 23 -9.41 -32.17 -38.38
N ASP A 24 -9.15 -31.60 -39.55
CA ASP A 24 -7.78 -31.39 -40.03
C ASP A 24 -7.07 -30.22 -39.33
N ILE A 25 -7.82 -29.18 -38.92
CA ILE A 25 -7.30 -28.11 -38.07
C ILE A 25 -7.03 -28.63 -36.64
N LEU A 26 -7.89 -29.49 -36.09
CA LEU A 26 -7.66 -30.15 -34.79
C LEU A 26 -6.50 -31.15 -34.83
N SER A 27 -6.32 -31.86 -35.94
CA SER A 27 -5.18 -32.78 -36.13
C SER A 27 -3.86 -32.01 -36.25
N ARG A 28 -3.86 -30.86 -36.95
CA ARG A 28 -2.71 -29.96 -37.05
C ARG A 28 -2.42 -29.20 -35.74
N ALA A 29 -3.44 -28.76 -35.02
CA ALA A 29 -3.28 -28.13 -33.71
C ALA A 29 -2.71 -29.11 -32.66
N SER A 30 -3.20 -30.36 -32.64
CA SER A 30 -2.67 -31.41 -31.76
C SER A 30 -1.29 -31.95 -32.18
N GLN A 31 -0.93 -31.89 -33.47
CA GLN A 31 0.43 -32.17 -33.93
C GLN A 31 1.42 -31.04 -33.61
N ASN A 32 1.00 -29.77 -33.71
CA ASN A 32 1.85 -28.63 -33.33
C ASN A 32 2.05 -28.55 -31.81
N GLN A 33 1.09 -28.98 -31.00
CA GLN A 33 1.26 -29.16 -29.55
C GLN A 33 2.27 -30.26 -29.16
N LYS A 34 2.62 -31.17 -30.08
CA LYS A 34 3.63 -32.22 -29.88
C LYS A 34 5.02 -31.85 -30.40
N LYS A 35 5.17 -30.75 -31.14
CA LYS A 35 6.47 -30.29 -31.70
C LYS A 35 6.95 -28.93 -31.20
N GLY A 36 6.14 -28.19 -30.44
CA GLY A 36 6.59 -27.08 -29.59
C GLY A 36 6.98 -27.60 -28.20
N GLY A 37 8.13 -27.17 -27.67
CA GLY A 37 8.67 -27.61 -26.39
C GLY A 37 7.68 -27.53 -25.24
N LYS A 38 7.62 -28.59 -24.44
CA LYS A 38 6.79 -28.70 -23.23
C LYS A 38 7.16 -27.62 -22.21
N SER A 39 6.31 -26.63 -22.05
CA SER A 39 6.11 -25.89 -20.81
C SER A 39 4.63 -25.49 -20.76
N GLY A 40 3.95 -25.80 -19.65
CA GLY A 40 2.53 -25.51 -19.45
C GLY A 40 1.61 -26.72 -19.61
N GLY A 41 1.75 -27.70 -18.70
CA GLY A 41 0.73 -28.72 -18.49
C GLY A 41 -0.27 -28.26 -17.43
N GLU A 42 -1.52 -28.14 -17.83
CA GLU A 42 -2.68 -27.82 -17.01
C GLU A 42 -2.73 -28.66 -15.72
N ALA A 43 -3.00 -27.96 -14.61
CA ALA A 43 -3.22 -28.54 -13.31
C ALA A 43 -4.47 -29.43 -13.32
N LYS A 44 -4.27 -30.75 -13.25
CA LYS A 44 -5.27 -31.65 -12.69
C LYS A 44 -4.97 -31.87 -11.23
N ALA A 45 -5.78 -31.23 -10.39
CA ALA A 45 -5.89 -31.48 -8.98
C ALA A 45 -6.07 -32.98 -8.70
N LYS A 46 -5.08 -33.56 -8.03
CA LYS A 46 -5.26 -34.68 -7.11
C LYS A 46 -4.46 -34.36 -5.86
N ALA A 47 -5.09 -33.58 -4.99
CA ALA A 47 -4.69 -33.47 -3.60
C ALA A 47 -5.11 -34.76 -2.85
N ASP A 48 -4.23 -35.16 -1.92
CA ASP A 48 -4.44 -36.08 -0.81
C ASP A 48 -5.04 -37.45 -1.09
N VAL A 49 -4.18 -38.44 -1.37
CA VAL A 49 -4.49 -39.85 -1.11
C VAL A 49 -3.24 -40.60 -0.64
N VAL A 50 -3.25 -40.99 0.64
CA VAL A 50 -2.65 -42.20 1.23
C VAL A 50 -1.40 -42.74 0.51
N ALA A 51 -0.23 -42.31 0.97
CA ALA A 51 1.10 -42.65 0.42
C ALA A 51 1.46 -44.15 0.39
N GLY A 52 0.61 -45.04 0.91
CA GLY A 52 0.89 -46.48 0.99
C GLY A 52 0.35 -47.36 -0.15
N SER A 53 -0.78 -47.01 -0.79
CA SER A 53 -1.42 -47.92 -1.77
C SER A 53 -1.23 -47.48 -3.24
N SER A 54 -1.14 -46.17 -3.50
CA SER A 54 -0.94 -45.64 -4.86
C SER A 54 0.47 -45.89 -5.39
N ALA A 55 1.49 -45.78 -4.53
CA ALA A 55 2.89 -46.00 -4.91
C ALA A 55 3.13 -47.47 -5.31
N LYS A 56 2.54 -48.42 -4.57
CA LYS A 56 2.61 -49.86 -4.88
C LYS A 56 2.01 -50.19 -6.25
N ALA A 57 0.80 -49.68 -6.54
CA ALA A 57 0.16 -49.89 -7.83
C ALA A 57 1.00 -49.33 -9.02
N GLU A 58 1.69 -48.21 -8.82
CA GLU A 58 2.56 -47.63 -9.84
C GLU A 58 3.90 -48.39 -9.97
N PHE A 59 4.48 -48.86 -8.86
CA PHE A 59 5.65 -49.74 -8.88
C PHE A 59 5.33 -51.10 -9.54
N GLU A 60 4.17 -51.69 -9.27
CA GLU A 60 3.69 -52.91 -9.92
C GLU A 60 3.45 -52.71 -11.43
N SER A 61 2.89 -51.56 -11.83
CA SER A 61 2.74 -51.19 -13.24
C SER A 61 4.09 -51.03 -13.94
N ARG A 62 5.05 -50.33 -13.32
CA ARG A 62 6.40 -50.19 -13.86
C ARG A 62 7.17 -51.50 -13.88
N LEU A 63 6.99 -52.36 -12.87
CA LEU A 63 7.55 -53.70 -12.85
C LEU A 63 7.00 -54.53 -14.00
N LYS A 64 5.69 -54.45 -14.31
CA LYS A 64 5.07 -55.12 -15.48
C LYS A 64 5.62 -54.62 -16.81
N ASN A 65 6.05 -53.36 -16.90
CA ASN A 65 6.61 -52.77 -18.13
C ASN A 65 8.12 -52.99 -18.31
N GLN A 66 8.83 -53.59 -17.35
CA GLN A 66 10.25 -53.93 -17.49
C GLN A 66 10.48 -55.16 -18.41
N PRO A 67 11.65 -55.25 -19.08
CA PRO A 67 12.05 -56.44 -19.82
C PRO A 67 12.06 -57.69 -18.94
N LEU A 68 11.76 -58.86 -19.53
CA LEU A 68 11.67 -60.14 -18.80
C LEU A 68 12.96 -60.48 -18.03
N PHE A 69 14.12 -60.14 -18.59
CA PHE A 69 15.43 -60.37 -17.96
C PHE A 69 15.63 -59.51 -16.71
N SER A 70 15.22 -58.24 -16.75
CA SER A 70 15.30 -57.33 -15.59
C SER A 70 14.36 -57.76 -14.48
N LYS A 71 13.15 -58.26 -14.80
CA LYS A 71 12.22 -58.85 -13.84
C LYS A 71 12.81 -60.07 -13.15
N PHE A 72 13.48 -60.95 -13.91
CA PHE A 72 14.14 -62.13 -13.37
C PHE A 72 15.27 -61.77 -12.41
N ILE A 73 16.10 -60.78 -12.76
CA ILE A 73 17.18 -60.30 -11.87
C ILE A 73 16.61 -59.68 -10.58
N ILE A 74 15.57 -58.85 -10.69
CA ILE A 74 14.90 -58.25 -9.52
C ILE A 74 14.29 -59.33 -8.63
N TRP A 75 13.70 -60.36 -9.22
CA TRP A 75 13.15 -61.50 -8.48
C TRP A 75 14.24 -62.30 -7.75
N VAL A 76 15.34 -62.66 -8.43
CA VAL A 76 16.48 -63.36 -7.81
C VAL A 76 17.09 -62.53 -6.68
N GLN A 77 17.27 -61.23 -6.88
CA GLN A 77 17.78 -60.34 -5.84
C GLN A 77 16.81 -60.20 -4.67
N SER A 78 15.50 -60.13 -4.91
CA SER A 78 14.48 -60.08 -3.85
C SER A 78 14.53 -61.31 -2.94
N LEU A 79 14.76 -62.49 -3.52
CA LEU A 79 14.91 -63.75 -2.79
C LEU A 79 16.19 -63.80 -1.97
N ILE A 80 17.29 -63.27 -2.50
CA ILE A 80 18.61 -63.28 -1.82
C ILE A 80 18.66 -62.23 -0.69
N THR A 81 18.06 -61.06 -0.91
CA THR A 81 18.08 -59.94 0.06
C THR A 81 16.90 -59.92 1.04
N ASN A 82 15.93 -60.82 0.89
CA ASN A 82 14.70 -60.87 1.69
C ASN A 82 13.96 -59.51 1.72
N MET A 83 13.99 -58.80 0.60
CA MET A 83 13.33 -57.50 0.41
C MET A 83 12.19 -57.65 -0.61
N PRO A 84 11.07 -56.92 -0.47
CA PRO A 84 10.01 -56.95 -1.46
C PRO A 84 10.52 -56.47 -2.82
N ALA A 85 9.99 -57.04 -3.90
CA ALA A 85 10.42 -56.72 -5.28
C ALA A 85 10.31 -55.22 -5.61
N GLU A 86 9.38 -54.50 -4.96
CA GLU A 86 9.22 -53.04 -5.04
C GLU A 86 10.44 -52.28 -4.50
N GLU A 87 10.98 -52.68 -3.36
CA GLU A 87 12.16 -52.06 -2.75
C GLU A 87 13.43 -52.32 -3.57
N VAL A 88 13.55 -53.54 -4.12
CA VAL A 88 14.65 -53.90 -5.03
C VAL A 88 14.58 -53.06 -6.32
N LEU A 89 13.39 -52.89 -6.89
CA LEU A 89 13.16 -52.03 -8.06
C LEU A 89 13.46 -50.56 -7.74
N ASN A 90 12.98 -50.04 -6.60
CA ASN A 90 13.28 -48.68 -6.15
C ASN A 90 14.79 -48.46 -6.00
N LYS A 91 15.50 -49.39 -5.36
CA LYS A 91 16.96 -49.32 -5.20
C LYS A 91 17.69 -49.36 -6.54
N HIS A 92 17.27 -50.21 -7.48
CA HIS A 92 17.84 -50.25 -8.83
C HIS A 92 17.64 -48.93 -9.58
N LEU A 93 16.44 -48.36 -9.52
CA LEU A 93 16.12 -47.08 -10.15
C LEU A 93 16.92 -45.93 -9.53
N LEU A 94 17.02 -45.87 -8.20
CA LEU A 94 17.83 -44.88 -7.48
C LEU A 94 19.31 -44.99 -7.83
N ASN A 95 19.87 -46.20 -7.92
CA ASN A 95 21.25 -46.41 -8.36
C ASN A 95 21.49 -45.92 -9.79
N SER A 96 20.53 -46.14 -10.69
CA SER A 96 20.60 -45.63 -12.07
C SER A 96 20.55 -44.11 -12.11
N ILE A 97 19.67 -43.48 -11.33
CA ILE A 97 19.57 -42.02 -11.22
C ILE A 97 20.86 -41.45 -10.62
N ALA A 98 21.39 -42.07 -9.56
CA ALA A 98 22.62 -41.66 -8.91
C ALA A 98 23.82 -41.72 -9.86
N HIS A 99 23.96 -42.82 -10.62
CA HIS A 99 25.04 -42.96 -11.59
C HIS A 99 24.94 -41.92 -12.72
N GLU A 100 23.73 -41.62 -13.19
CA GLU A 100 23.51 -40.55 -14.17
C GLU A 100 23.90 -39.17 -13.62
N VAL A 101 23.52 -38.88 -12.37
CA VAL A 101 23.85 -37.60 -11.71
C VAL A 101 25.36 -37.49 -11.46
N GLU A 102 26.02 -38.52 -10.90
CA GLU A 102 27.47 -38.52 -10.67
C GLU A 102 28.28 -38.41 -11.97
N SER A 103 27.82 -39.03 -13.06
CA SER A 103 28.50 -38.99 -14.36
C SER A 103 28.32 -37.64 -15.09
N ARG A 104 27.14 -37.03 -15.02
CA ARG A 104 26.83 -35.79 -15.75
C ARG A 104 27.12 -34.53 -14.95
N TYR A 105 27.08 -34.62 -13.63
CA TYR A 105 27.25 -33.50 -12.70
C TYR A 105 28.22 -33.91 -11.59
N PRO A 106 29.53 -33.96 -11.88
CA PRO A 106 30.52 -34.31 -10.88
C PRO A 106 30.49 -33.30 -9.72
N LEU A 107 30.84 -33.76 -8.51
CA LEU A 107 30.92 -32.95 -7.28
C LEU A 107 29.58 -32.49 -6.68
N LEU A 108 28.42 -32.90 -7.22
CA LEU A 108 27.12 -32.62 -6.57
C LEU A 108 26.79 -33.60 -5.44
N ILE A 109 27.05 -34.89 -5.65
CA ILE A 109 26.73 -35.97 -4.71
C ILE A 109 27.82 -37.04 -4.67
N VAL A 110 27.86 -37.77 -3.56
CA VAL A 110 28.54 -39.06 -3.42
C VAL A 110 27.51 -40.06 -2.90
N PHE A 111 26.86 -40.78 -3.82
CA PHE A 111 25.69 -41.60 -3.51
C PHE A 111 26.02 -42.81 -2.62
N ARG A 112 27.20 -43.41 -2.80
CA ARG A 112 27.66 -44.53 -1.95
C ARG A 112 27.70 -44.17 -0.46
N GLN A 113 28.05 -42.92 -0.15
CA GLN A 113 28.11 -42.39 1.21
C GLN A 113 26.81 -41.65 1.61
N LYS A 114 25.85 -41.52 0.68
CA LYS A 114 24.62 -40.73 0.83
C LYS A 114 24.89 -39.27 1.24
N LEU A 115 25.87 -38.64 0.58
CA LEU A 115 26.29 -37.28 0.86
C LEU A 115 25.97 -36.35 -0.32
N LEU A 116 25.46 -35.16 -0.01
CA LEU A 116 25.58 -33.97 -0.86
C LEU A 116 27.01 -33.44 -0.70
N TYR A 117 27.63 -33.02 -1.80
CA TYR A 117 29.05 -32.71 -1.85
C TYR A 117 29.30 -31.21 -2.18
N ASN A 118 30.56 -30.82 -2.22
CA ASN A 118 30.95 -29.39 -2.22
C ASN A 118 30.41 -28.60 -3.43
N GLY A 119 30.31 -29.21 -4.62
CA GLY A 119 29.74 -28.54 -5.78
C GLY A 119 28.27 -28.15 -5.59
N PHE A 120 27.49 -28.94 -4.84
CA PHE A 120 26.13 -28.57 -4.48
C PHE A 120 26.10 -27.44 -3.44
N TYR A 121 27.02 -27.46 -2.47
CA TYR A 121 27.16 -26.36 -1.50
C TYR A 121 27.45 -25.02 -2.18
N GLU A 122 28.38 -24.99 -3.15
CA GLU A 122 28.74 -23.77 -3.89
C GLU A 122 27.53 -23.19 -4.62
N LYS A 123 26.73 -24.04 -5.26
CA LYS A 123 25.49 -23.62 -5.92
C LYS A 123 24.43 -23.13 -4.95
N LEU A 124 24.31 -23.73 -3.76
CA LEU A 124 23.45 -23.19 -2.70
C LEU A 124 23.94 -21.82 -2.20
N ALA A 125 25.25 -21.64 -2.04
CA ALA A 125 25.82 -20.37 -1.61
C ALA A 125 25.60 -19.25 -2.63
N GLU A 126 25.74 -19.55 -3.92
CA GLU A 126 25.40 -18.64 -5.03
C GLU A 126 23.91 -18.25 -4.98
N LEU A 127 23.00 -19.23 -4.89
CA LEU A 127 21.56 -18.97 -4.78
C LEU A 127 21.20 -18.19 -3.51
N LYS A 128 21.86 -18.47 -2.39
CA LYS A 128 21.66 -17.75 -1.13
C LYS A 128 22.03 -16.27 -1.29
N ARG A 129 23.15 -15.97 -1.95
CA ARG A 129 23.57 -14.58 -2.21
C ARG A 129 22.51 -13.81 -2.99
N VAL A 130 21.92 -14.45 -4.01
CA VAL A 130 20.83 -13.84 -4.80
C VAL A 130 19.57 -13.66 -3.95
N ALA A 131 19.17 -14.68 -3.20
CA ALA A 131 18.00 -14.64 -2.33
C ALA A 131 18.11 -13.53 -1.26
N ASP A 132 19.29 -13.40 -0.64
CA ASP A 132 19.56 -12.39 0.38
C ASP A 132 19.56 -10.96 -0.21
N PHE A 133 20.02 -10.79 -1.46
CA PHE A 133 19.97 -9.49 -2.17
C PHE A 133 18.53 -9.01 -2.41
N PHE A 134 17.64 -9.88 -2.89
CA PHE A 134 16.25 -9.48 -3.18
C PHE A 134 15.33 -9.45 -1.94
N ARG A 135 15.69 -10.13 -0.84
CA ARG A 135 14.89 -10.20 0.39
C ARG A 135 14.40 -8.85 0.92
N PRO A 136 15.23 -7.79 1.07
CA PRO A 136 14.75 -6.49 1.56
C PRO A 136 13.68 -5.89 0.66
N TYR A 137 13.87 -5.92 -0.66
CA TYR A 137 12.91 -5.37 -1.64
C TYR A 137 11.59 -6.15 -1.69
N LEU A 138 11.63 -7.45 -1.40
CA LEU A 138 10.46 -8.33 -1.37
C LEU A 138 9.67 -8.28 -0.06
N ALA A 139 10.26 -7.77 1.02
CA ALA A 139 9.58 -7.67 2.31
C ALA A 139 8.34 -6.76 2.19
N ASP A 140 8.46 -5.67 1.45
CA ASP A 140 7.37 -4.72 1.24
C ASP A 140 6.38 -5.19 0.17
N PHE A 141 6.83 -5.93 -0.85
CA PHE A 141 5.92 -6.65 -1.75
C PHE A 141 4.97 -7.58 -0.98
N GLY A 142 5.44 -8.18 0.12
CA GLY A 142 4.60 -9.00 1.00
C GLY A 142 3.47 -8.23 1.70
N LYS A 143 3.60 -6.90 1.87
CA LYS A 143 2.63 -6.04 2.56
C LYS A 143 1.56 -5.51 1.61
N ASP A 144 1.95 -4.94 0.46
CA ASP A 144 1.02 -4.44 -0.56
C ASP A 144 1.42 -4.86 -1.98
N PRO A 145 1.20 -6.14 -2.33
CA PRO A 145 1.53 -6.66 -3.66
C PRO A 145 0.70 -6.01 -4.77
N GLY A 146 -0.48 -5.46 -4.47
CA GLY A 146 -1.29 -4.72 -5.44
C GLY A 146 -0.62 -3.43 -5.91
N ALA A 147 0.13 -2.76 -5.04
CA ALA A 147 0.90 -1.56 -5.42
C ALA A 147 2.02 -1.90 -6.42
N PHE A 148 2.73 -3.00 -6.23
CA PHE A 148 3.72 -3.47 -7.22
C PHE A 148 3.09 -3.77 -8.58
N TYR A 149 1.90 -4.38 -8.62
CA TYR A 149 1.23 -4.67 -9.89
C TYR A 149 0.76 -3.41 -10.62
N VAL A 150 0.52 -2.30 -9.92
CA VAL A 150 0.28 -1.00 -10.56
C VAL A 150 1.57 -0.50 -11.21
N GLU A 151 2.71 -0.51 -10.51
CA GLU A 151 4.00 -0.12 -11.13
C GLU A 151 4.37 -0.99 -12.34
N LEU A 152 4.09 -2.29 -12.25
CA LEU A 152 4.29 -3.22 -13.35
C LEU A 152 3.36 -2.91 -14.54
N ALA A 153 2.10 -2.60 -14.27
CA ALA A 153 1.12 -2.21 -15.28
C ALA A 153 1.49 -0.87 -15.94
N HIS A 154 2.09 0.06 -15.21
CA HIS A 154 2.60 1.32 -15.75
C HIS A 154 3.60 1.11 -16.89
N ILE A 155 4.44 0.08 -16.78
CA ILE A 155 5.44 -0.25 -17.80
C ILE A 155 4.81 -1.02 -18.97
N ILE A 156 3.89 -1.95 -18.70
CA ILE A 156 3.38 -2.90 -19.71
C ILE A 156 2.17 -2.36 -20.48
N MET A 157 1.30 -1.63 -19.79
CA MET A 157 0.01 -1.15 -20.27
C MET A 157 -0.27 0.30 -19.82
N PRO A 158 0.62 1.26 -20.15
CA PRO A 158 0.44 2.66 -19.75
C PRO A 158 -0.88 3.26 -20.25
N ASP A 159 -1.34 2.87 -21.43
CA ASP A 159 -2.61 3.35 -22.01
C ASP A 159 -3.83 2.95 -21.16
N VAL A 160 -3.79 1.78 -20.51
CA VAL A 160 -4.88 1.32 -19.64
C VAL A 160 -4.90 2.17 -18.38
N GLU A 161 -3.73 2.42 -17.78
CA GLU A 161 -3.64 3.24 -16.57
C GLU A 161 -4.04 4.67 -16.84
N GLN A 162 -3.57 5.27 -17.93
CA GLN A 162 -3.95 6.62 -18.33
C GLN A 162 -5.47 6.73 -18.50
N ARG A 163 -6.11 5.74 -19.14
CA ARG A 163 -7.57 5.72 -19.28
C ARG A 163 -8.28 5.60 -17.94
N ILE A 164 -7.77 4.77 -17.01
CA ILE A 164 -8.34 4.72 -15.66
C ILE A 164 -8.20 6.09 -15.00
N GLU A 165 -7.02 6.69 -15.04
CA GLU A 165 -6.75 7.98 -14.40
C GLU A 165 -7.55 9.13 -15.00
N GLU A 166 -7.80 9.12 -16.30
CA GLU A 166 -8.60 10.12 -16.99
C GLU A 166 -10.09 9.86 -16.82
N GLU A 167 -10.60 8.68 -17.21
CA GLU A 167 -12.03 8.37 -17.29
C GLU A 167 -12.68 8.15 -15.91
N SER A 168 -11.91 7.73 -14.89
CA SER A 168 -12.41 7.53 -13.53
C SER A 168 -12.03 8.64 -12.54
N ASP A 169 -11.50 9.77 -13.03
CA ASP A 169 -11.09 10.87 -12.16
C ASP A 169 -12.29 11.58 -11.51
N PRO A 170 -12.35 11.66 -10.17
CA PRO A 170 -13.39 12.44 -9.51
C PRO A 170 -13.39 13.92 -9.89
N TYR A 171 -12.24 14.48 -10.29
CA TYR A 171 -12.09 15.90 -10.63
C TYR A 171 -12.68 16.29 -11.99
N GLN A 172 -13.16 15.34 -12.79
CA GLN A 172 -14.00 15.66 -13.95
C GLN A 172 -15.27 16.42 -13.57
N PHE A 173 -15.77 16.23 -12.34
CA PHE A 173 -16.93 16.95 -11.83
C PHE A 173 -16.50 18.26 -11.15
N PRO A 174 -17.16 19.40 -11.42
CA PRO A 174 -16.87 20.67 -10.76
C PRO A 174 -16.90 20.58 -9.24
N LEU A 175 -15.93 21.20 -8.55
CA LEU A 175 -15.84 21.19 -7.08
C LEU A 175 -17.07 21.79 -6.40
N SER A 176 -17.88 22.60 -7.09
CA SER A 176 -19.14 23.14 -6.60
C SER A 176 -20.20 22.06 -6.33
N GLU A 177 -20.10 20.90 -6.98
CA GLU A 177 -21.07 19.81 -6.86
C GLU A 177 -20.60 18.67 -5.94
N GLU A 178 -21.54 18.18 -5.13
CA GLU A 178 -21.38 16.94 -4.40
C GLU A 178 -21.55 15.74 -5.34
N ILE A 179 -20.63 14.78 -5.27
CA ILE A 179 -20.74 13.54 -6.05
C ILE A 179 -21.70 12.61 -5.30
N SER A 180 -22.92 12.48 -5.82
CA SER A 180 -23.90 11.48 -5.37
C SER A 180 -23.32 10.07 -5.37
N ARG A 181 -23.85 9.18 -4.51
CA ARG A 181 -23.44 7.76 -4.49
C ARG A 181 -23.52 7.08 -5.85
N ASP A 182 -24.53 7.43 -6.66
CA ASP A 182 -24.71 6.87 -8.00
C ASP A 182 -23.54 7.24 -8.94
N ARG A 183 -23.08 8.49 -8.90
CA ARG A 183 -21.88 8.94 -9.65
C ARG A 183 -20.59 8.30 -9.13
N GLN A 184 -20.48 8.05 -7.82
CA GLN A 184 -19.34 7.30 -7.26
C GLN A 184 -19.32 5.86 -7.77
N SER A 185 -20.49 5.20 -7.79
CA SER A 185 -20.63 3.86 -8.39
C SER A 185 -20.27 3.89 -9.86
N MET A 186 -20.73 4.89 -10.62
CA MET A 186 -20.41 5.03 -12.04
C MET A 186 -18.90 5.14 -12.30
N LEU A 187 -18.15 5.92 -11.51
CA LEU A 187 -16.69 6.01 -11.63
C LEU A 187 -16.02 4.67 -11.34
N GLN A 188 -16.50 3.95 -10.31
CA GLN A 188 -15.99 2.63 -9.97
C GLN A 188 -16.31 1.60 -11.05
N ASP A 189 -17.52 1.61 -11.60
CA ASP A 189 -17.96 0.72 -12.67
C ASP A 189 -17.19 0.99 -13.96
N THR A 190 -16.92 2.27 -14.26
CA THR A 190 -16.08 2.68 -15.40
C THR A 190 -14.65 2.15 -15.25
N MET A 191 -14.03 2.34 -14.08
CA MET A 191 -12.72 1.80 -13.75
C MET A 191 -12.71 0.26 -13.90
N LEU A 192 -13.69 -0.45 -13.34
CA LEU A 192 -13.80 -1.91 -13.45
C LEU A 192 -14.02 -2.37 -14.90
N GLN A 193 -14.78 -1.62 -15.69
CA GLN A 193 -14.98 -1.89 -17.10
C GLN A 193 -13.66 -1.77 -17.87
N ILE A 194 -12.89 -0.71 -17.64
CA ILE A 194 -11.57 -0.53 -18.28
C ILE A 194 -10.64 -1.69 -17.92
N ILE A 195 -10.56 -2.06 -16.63
CA ILE A 195 -9.75 -3.20 -16.16
C ILE A 195 -10.22 -4.52 -16.78
N SER A 196 -11.53 -4.75 -16.90
CA SER A 196 -12.07 -5.96 -17.55
C SER A 196 -11.81 -6.01 -19.05
N SER A 197 -11.58 -4.84 -19.68
CA SER A 197 -11.31 -4.70 -21.11
C SER A 197 -9.84 -4.78 -21.48
N ILE A 198 -8.95 -5.08 -20.51
CA ILE A 198 -7.51 -5.24 -20.78
C ILE A 198 -7.31 -6.31 -21.87
N PRO A 199 -6.59 -6.01 -22.96
CA PRO A 199 -6.29 -6.95 -24.02
C PRO A 199 -5.63 -8.25 -23.52
N PHE A 200 -5.97 -9.38 -24.14
CA PHE A 200 -5.51 -10.70 -23.70
C PHE A 200 -3.97 -10.86 -23.72
N ASP A 201 -3.30 -10.28 -24.71
CA ASP A 201 -1.84 -10.22 -24.81
C ASP A 201 -1.23 -9.53 -23.59
N LYS A 202 -1.78 -8.39 -23.18
CA LYS A 202 -1.34 -7.66 -21.98
C LYS A 202 -1.63 -8.42 -20.68
N GLN A 203 -2.76 -9.12 -20.60
CA GLN A 203 -3.04 -10.00 -19.46
C GLN A 203 -2.04 -11.14 -19.36
N GLN A 204 -1.64 -11.73 -20.50
CA GLN A 204 -0.65 -12.78 -20.54
C GLN A 204 0.74 -12.29 -20.12
N ASP A 205 1.13 -11.09 -20.56
CA ASP A 205 2.37 -10.43 -20.13
C ASP A 205 2.36 -10.17 -18.62
N MET A 206 1.30 -9.54 -18.10
CA MET A 206 1.12 -9.30 -16.67
C MET A 206 1.20 -10.60 -15.86
N TYR A 207 0.54 -11.66 -16.32
CA TYR A 207 0.60 -12.97 -15.67
C TYR A 207 2.01 -13.57 -15.69
N LYS A 208 2.72 -13.48 -16.83
CA LYS A 208 4.12 -13.94 -16.95
C LYS A 208 5.00 -13.26 -15.90
N TYR A 209 4.97 -11.94 -15.82
CA TYR A 209 5.78 -11.18 -14.88
C TYR A 209 5.34 -11.39 -13.42
N ALA A 210 4.04 -11.52 -13.16
CA ALA A 210 3.49 -11.86 -11.85
C ALA A 210 4.00 -13.22 -11.33
N ARG A 211 4.19 -14.20 -12.23
CA ARG A 211 4.81 -15.48 -11.88
C ARG A 211 6.29 -15.32 -11.54
N SER A 212 7.04 -14.52 -12.30
CA SER A 212 8.47 -14.26 -12.06
C SER A 212 8.72 -13.61 -10.69
N ILE A 213 7.93 -12.58 -10.33
CA ILE A 213 8.03 -11.93 -9.01
C ILE A 213 7.65 -12.87 -7.88
N ASN A 214 6.57 -13.65 -8.04
CA ASN A 214 6.16 -14.60 -7.02
C ASN A 214 7.21 -15.71 -6.83
N TRP A 215 7.82 -16.18 -7.93
CA TRP A 215 8.93 -17.12 -7.85
C TRP A 215 10.12 -16.54 -7.08
N LEU A 216 10.49 -15.28 -7.34
CA LEU A 216 11.57 -14.61 -6.61
C LEU A 216 11.25 -14.45 -5.11
N ASN A 217 9.99 -14.17 -4.78
CA ASN A 217 9.50 -14.16 -3.39
C ASN A 217 9.65 -15.53 -2.71
N LEU A 218 9.35 -16.62 -3.43
CA LEU A 218 9.55 -17.98 -2.94
C LEU A 218 11.04 -18.30 -2.75
N LEU A 219 11.91 -17.86 -3.67
CA LEU A 219 13.36 -18.00 -3.54
C LEU A 219 13.90 -17.26 -2.31
N ALA A 220 13.49 -16.01 -2.11
CA ALA A 220 13.94 -15.19 -0.97
C ALA A 220 13.54 -15.80 0.40
N LYS A 221 12.43 -16.54 0.43
CA LYS A 221 11.89 -17.24 1.61
C LYS A 221 12.33 -18.71 1.71
N ALA A 222 13.05 -19.23 0.73
CA ALA A 222 13.49 -20.61 0.73
C ALA A 222 14.51 -20.85 1.86
N PRO A 223 14.49 -22.04 2.51
CA PRO A 223 15.39 -22.37 3.62
C PRO A 223 16.82 -22.69 3.16
N ILE A 224 17.38 -21.90 2.23
CA ILE A 224 18.74 -22.09 1.68
C ILE A 224 19.77 -21.89 2.78
N GLY A 225 19.55 -20.88 3.64
CA GLY A 225 20.40 -20.62 4.81
C GLY A 225 20.50 -21.84 5.73
N ASP A 226 19.35 -22.39 6.14
CA ASP A 226 19.26 -23.54 7.03
C ASP A 226 19.90 -24.79 6.40
N LEU A 227 19.75 -24.99 5.09
CA LEU A 227 20.41 -26.11 4.42
C LEU A 227 21.94 -25.92 4.36
N THR A 228 22.43 -24.70 4.10
CA THR A 228 23.88 -24.42 4.04
C THR A 228 24.58 -24.63 5.38
N THR A 229 23.91 -24.44 6.52
CA THR A 229 24.51 -24.67 7.85
C THR A 229 24.66 -26.15 8.20
N LYS A 230 23.94 -27.04 7.52
CA LYS A 230 24.03 -28.49 7.72
C LYS A 230 25.23 -29.14 7.01
N PHE A 231 26.00 -28.37 6.26
CA PHE A 231 27.25 -28.84 5.67
C PHE A 231 28.37 -28.80 6.70
N THR A 232 29.03 -29.93 6.91
CA THR A 232 30.23 -30.05 7.74
C THR A 232 31.46 -30.13 6.86
N VAL A 233 32.61 -29.71 7.40
CA VAL A 233 33.89 -29.83 6.72
C VAL A 233 34.47 -31.22 7.03
N SER A 234 34.70 -32.01 5.99
CA SER A 234 35.38 -33.31 6.04
C SER A 234 36.85 -33.12 6.44
N GLU A 235 37.52 -34.21 6.83
CA GLU A 235 38.97 -34.22 7.14
C GLU A 235 39.84 -33.73 5.96
N GLU A 236 39.33 -33.87 4.73
CA GLU A 236 39.98 -33.40 3.49
C GLU A 236 39.67 -31.91 3.17
N GLY A 237 39.02 -31.18 4.06
CA GLY A 237 38.65 -29.77 3.85
C GLY A 237 37.40 -29.57 2.97
N VAL A 238 36.75 -30.65 2.54
CA VAL A 238 35.59 -30.61 1.63
C VAL A 238 34.28 -30.51 2.41
N ARG A 239 33.35 -29.65 1.96
CA ARG A 239 32.02 -29.52 2.57
C ARG A 239 31.09 -30.65 2.12
N VAL A 240 30.50 -31.35 3.09
CA VAL A 240 29.57 -32.46 2.85
C VAL A 240 28.34 -32.37 3.74
N CYS A 241 27.19 -32.87 3.26
CA CYS A 241 25.96 -32.93 4.03
C CYS A 241 25.26 -34.29 3.82
N PRO A 242 24.99 -35.07 4.88
CA PRO A 242 24.22 -36.31 4.75
C PRO A 242 22.79 -36.08 4.25
N PHE A 243 22.28 -36.98 3.40
CA PHE A 243 20.92 -36.87 2.86
C PHE A 243 19.85 -36.78 3.96
N SER A 244 20.01 -37.53 5.05
CA SER A 244 19.09 -37.49 6.21
C SER A 244 19.04 -36.13 6.91
N ALA A 245 20.13 -35.35 6.86
CA ALA A 245 20.16 -34.02 7.45
C ALA A 245 19.46 -32.99 6.54
N ALA A 246 19.58 -33.13 5.22
CA ALA A 246 19.01 -32.23 4.23
C ALA A 246 17.51 -32.44 3.96
N GLU A 247 16.97 -33.61 4.32
CA GLU A 247 15.62 -34.07 3.95
C GLU A 247 14.49 -33.09 4.30
N ALA A 248 14.58 -32.40 5.44
CA ALA A 248 13.52 -31.50 5.92
C ALA A 248 13.36 -30.24 5.05
N GLU A 249 14.46 -29.68 4.54
CA GLU A 249 14.49 -28.44 3.76
C GLU A 249 14.46 -28.70 2.25
N PHE A 250 14.84 -29.91 1.83
CA PHE A 250 15.02 -30.26 0.42
C PHE A 250 13.74 -30.14 -0.41
N SER A 251 12.58 -30.53 0.13
CA SER A 251 11.30 -30.49 -0.61
C SER A 251 10.93 -29.05 -1.02
N LYS A 252 11.05 -28.09 -0.10
CA LYS A 252 10.77 -26.67 -0.38
C LYS A 252 11.75 -26.11 -1.40
N LEU A 253 13.04 -26.39 -1.23
CA LEU A 253 14.06 -25.95 -2.19
C LEU A 253 13.83 -26.55 -3.58
N ALA A 254 13.50 -27.85 -3.65
CA ALA A 254 13.21 -28.53 -4.89
C ALA A 254 11.97 -27.96 -5.58
N SER A 255 10.92 -27.64 -4.82
CA SER A 255 9.73 -26.97 -5.34
C SER A 255 10.06 -25.64 -5.99
N VAL A 256 10.87 -24.80 -5.34
CA VAL A 256 11.27 -23.50 -5.89
C VAL A 256 12.16 -23.66 -7.12
N ALA A 257 13.17 -24.53 -7.09
CA ALA A 257 14.07 -24.71 -8.24
C ALA A 257 13.33 -25.27 -9.47
N CYS A 258 12.43 -26.23 -9.28
CA CYS A 258 11.67 -26.85 -10.37
C CYS A 258 10.56 -25.95 -10.94
N SER A 259 10.09 -24.95 -10.18
CA SER A 259 9.06 -23.99 -10.61
C SER A 259 9.62 -22.69 -11.20
N TYR A 260 10.90 -22.70 -11.59
CA TYR A 260 11.58 -21.53 -12.12
C TYR A 260 10.82 -20.82 -13.22
N THR A 261 10.70 -19.50 -13.08
CA THR A 261 10.15 -18.62 -14.10
C THR A 261 11.22 -17.58 -14.46
N PRO A 262 11.56 -17.38 -15.75
CA PRO A 262 12.51 -16.37 -16.18
C PRO A 262 12.17 -14.97 -15.67
N ILE A 263 13.19 -14.21 -15.25
CA ILE A 263 13.03 -12.85 -14.75
C ILE A 263 13.49 -11.89 -15.84
N ASP A 264 12.53 -11.19 -16.43
CA ASP A 264 12.81 -10.18 -17.45
C ASP A 264 13.16 -8.82 -16.81
N ASP A 265 13.86 -7.97 -17.56
CA ASP A 265 14.25 -6.61 -17.12
C ASP A 265 13.05 -5.76 -16.67
N VAL A 266 11.87 -5.94 -17.28
CA VAL A 266 10.62 -5.27 -16.92
C VAL A 266 10.28 -5.44 -15.43
N VAL A 267 10.55 -6.62 -14.86
CA VAL A 267 10.29 -6.89 -13.43
C VAL A 267 11.27 -6.13 -12.55
N ILE A 268 12.53 -5.98 -13.00
CA ILE A 268 13.56 -5.22 -12.29
C ILE A 268 13.23 -3.72 -12.30
N ASP A 269 12.79 -3.21 -13.46
CA ASP A 269 12.34 -1.83 -13.59
C ASP A 269 11.11 -1.55 -12.72
N ALA A 270 10.14 -2.46 -12.68
CA ALA A 270 8.99 -2.35 -11.77
C ALA A 270 9.41 -2.35 -10.29
N PHE A 271 10.40 -3.16 -9.91
CA PHE A 271 10.97 -3.14 -8.56
C PHE A 271 11.60 -1.81 -8.21
N ARG A 272 12.29 -1.17 -9.17
CA ARG A 272 12.88 0.15 -8.98
C ARG A 272 11.78 1.17 -8.67
N LEU A 273 10.76 1.27 -9.53
CA LEU A 273 9.64 2.19 -9.34
C LEU A 273 8.90 1.93 -8.02
N TYR A 274 8.69 0.66 -7.69
CA TYR A 274 8.04 0.27 -6.44
C TYR A 274 8.87 0.67 -5.20
N ALA A 275 10.19 0.53 -5.26
CA ALA A 275 11.08 0.97 -4.20
C ALA A 275 11.10 2.50 -4.06
N GLU A 276 11.15 3.26 -5.17
CA GLU A 276 11.16 4.72 -5.20
C GLU A 276 9.95 5.35 -4.46
N GLN A 277 8.76 4.76 -4.62
CA GLN A 277 7.55 5.24 -3.92
C GLN A 277 7.65 5.08 -2.39
N GLN A 278 8.27 3.99 -1.93
CA GLN A 278 8.42 3.71 -0.49
C GLN A 278 9.51 4.60 0.14
N PHE A 279 10.58 4.90 -0.59
CA PHE A 279 11.66 5.78 -0.12
C PHE A 279 11.34 7.28 -0.27
N SER A 280 10.25 7.65 -0.94
CA SER A 280 9.78 9.04 -0.99
C SER A 280 9.06 9.48 0.29
N GLU A 281 8.54 8.55 1.11
CA GLU A 281 7.97 8.86 2.43
C GLU A 281 9.05 9.13 3.50
N VAL A 282 10.28 8.64 3.29
CA VAL A 282 11.43 8.85 4.18
C VAL A 282 12.33 9.93 3.58
N GLY A 283 11.99 11.20 3.89
CA GLY A 283 12.52 12.42 3.27
C GLY A 283 13.96 12.42 2.75
N LEU A 284 14.09 12.87 1.49
CA LEU A 284 15.21 13.62 0.89
C LEU A 284 16.64 13.05 1.08
N GLU A 285 16.96 11.97 0.36
CA GLU A 285 18.30 11.85 -0.25
C GLU A 285 18.34 12.76 -1.50
N SER A 286 19.50 13.36 -1.80
CA SER A 286 19.66 14.19 -2.99
C SER A 286 19.29 13.41 -4.26
N MET A 287 18.66 14.05 -5.26
CA MET A 287 18.26 13.35 -6.49
C MET A 287 19.44 12.60 -7.14
N ASP A 288 20.65 13.14 -7.04
CA ASP A 288 21.87 12.54 -7.60
C ASP A 288 22.31 11.27 -6.83
N GLU A 289 22.23 11.26 -5.50
CA GLU A 289 22.55 10.08 -4.68
C GLU A 289 21.54 8.94 -4.89
N LYS A 290 20.25 9.27 -5.03
CA LYS A 290 19.19 8.31 -5.35
C LYS A 290 19.41 7.66 -6.72
N VAL A 291 19.65 8.48 -7.75
CA VAL A 291 19.93 7.99 -9.11
C VAL A 291 21.15 7.07 -9.14
N ASP A 292 22.19 7.37 -8.36
CA ASP A 292 23.37 6.51 -8.27
C ASP A 292 23.13 5.22 -7.47
N ALA A 293 22.27 5.24 -6.45
CA ALA A 293 21.83 4.04 -5.74
C ALA A 293 20.97 3.14 -6.64
N ASP A 294 20.08 3.73 -7.43
CA ASP A 294 19.18 3.03 -8.36
C ASP A 294 19.96 2.36 -9.50
N LYS A 295 20.93 3.07 -10.09
CA LYS A 295 21.84 2.49 -11.09
C LYS A 295 22.65 1.32 -10.51
N LYS A 296 23.10 1.43 -9.26
CA LYS A 296 23.79 0.33 -8.56
C LYS A 296 22.85 -0.86 -8.35
N PHE A 297 21.60 -0.63 -7.95
CA PHE A 297 20.61 -1.71 -7.79
C PHE A 297 20.38 -2.47 -9.10
N ILE A 298 20.08 -1.77 -10.20
CA ILE A 298 19.81 -2.41 -11.50
C ILE A 298 21.03 -3.22 -11.95
N SER A 299 22.22 -2.62 -11.89
CA SER A 299 23.47 -3.29 -12.28
C SER A 299 23.72 -4.57 -11.48
N VAL A 300 23.49 -4.53 -10.17
CA VAL A 300 23.65 -5.72 -9.32
C VAL A 300 22.56 -6.75 -9.61
N ALA A 301 21.30 -6.33 -9.76
CA ALA A 301 20.18 -7.24 -10.07
C ALA A 301 20.39 -7.98 -11.40
N GLN A 302 20.82 -7.27 -12.44
CA GLN A 302 21.16 -7.84 -13.75
C GLN A 302 22.34 -8.83 -13.69
N GLN A 303 23.28 -8.65 -12.75
CA GLN A 303 24.35 -9.62 -12.50
C GLN A 303 23.88 -10.84 -11.71
N GLN A 304 22.86 -10.70 -10.84
CA GLN A 304 22.34 -11.81 -10.05
C GLN A 304 21.46 -12.78 -10.86
N ILE A 305 20.67 -12.29 -11.82
CA ILE A 305 19.70 -13.12 -12.56
C ILE A 305 20.38 -14.26 -13.35
N PRO A 306 21.47 -14.04 -14.11
CA PRO A 306 22.14 -15.13 -14.83
C PRO A 306 22.71 -16.21 -13.90
N ILE A 307 23.09 -15.84 -12.66
CA ILE A 307 23.58 -16.79 -11.65
C ILE A 307 22.46 -17.76 -11.26
N VAL A 308 21.23 -17.26 -11.12
CA VAL A 308 20.05 -18.09 -10.85
C VAL A 308 19.82 -19.08 -11.98
N GLU A 309 19.78 -18.60 -13.23
CA GLU A 309 19.58 -19.45 -14.40
C GLU A 309 20.65 -20.54 -14.51
N MET A 310 21.91 -20.16 -14.30
CA MET A 310 23.03 -21.09 -14.29
C MET A 310 22.88 -22.14 -13.18
N CYS A 311 22.50 -21.74 -11.97
CA CYS A 311 22.29 -22.66 -10.85
C CYS A 311 21.15 -23.65 -11.12
N ILE A 312 20.02 -23.16 -11.62
CA ILE A 312 18.83 -23.99 -11.88
C ILE A 312 19.08 -24.98 -13.02
N ASN A 313 19.81 -24.57 -14.06
CA ASN A 313 20.15 -25.44 -15.19
C ASN A 313 21.28 -26.43 -14.88
N SER A 314 22.18 -26.10 -13.95
CA SER A 314 23.33 -26.96 -13.59
C SER A 314 23.02 -27.99 -12.50
N VAL A 315 21.94 -27.81 -11.75
CA VAL A 315 21.58 -28.70 -10.63
C VAL A 315 20.29 -29.46 -10.97
N PRO A 316 20.34 -30.79 -11.18
CA PRO A 316 19.15 -31.60 -11.49
C PRO A 316 18.30 -31.85 -10.24
N MET A 317 17.62 -30.80 -9.74
CA MET A 317 17.01 -30.78 -8.42
C MET A 317 15.92 -31.85 -8.23
N GLU A 318 15.14 -32.17 -9.27
CA GLU A 318 14.14 -33.26 -9.22
C GLU A 318 14.80 -34.62 -9.00
N LYS A 319 15.94 -34.87 -9.65
CA LYS A 319 16.69 -36.14 -9.50
C LYS A 319 17.34 -36.21 -8.13
N LEU A 320 17.92 -35.10 -7.65
CA LEU A 320 18.47 -35.03 -6.31
C LEU A 320 17.41 -35.28 -5.24
N ALA A 321 16.19 -34.74 -5.41
CA ALA A 321 15.11 -34.97 -4.47
C ALA A 321 14.73 -36.45 -4.38
N LYS A 322 14.64 -37.17 -5.52
CA LYS A 322 14.42 -38.62 -5.55
C LYS A 322 15.49 -39.39 -4.77
N LEU A 323 16.75 -38.96 -4.87
CA LEU A 323 17.88 -39.59 -4.16
C LEU A 323 17.87 -39.29 -2.65
N VAL A 324 17.59 -38.04 -2.27
CA VAL A 324 17.54 -37.60 -0.86
C VAL A 324 16.40 -38.30 -0.12
N TYR A 325 15.20 -38.35 -0.71
CA TYR A 325 14.03 -39.05 -0.13
C TYR A 325 14.08 -40.58 -0.30
N GLY A 326 15.06 -41.12 -1.03
CA GLY A 326 15.17 -42.56 -1.28
C GLY A 326 13.95 -43.15 -1.99
N ASN A 327 13.26 -42.36 -2.81
CA ASN A 327 12.04 -42.77 -3.51
C ASN A 327 12.09 -42.34 -4.98
N ALA A 328 12.23 -43.32 -5.89
CA ALA A 328 12.31 -43.08 -7.33
C ALA A 328 11.01 -42.53 -7.95
N LEU A 329 9.87 -42.71 -7.27
CA LEU A 329 8.58 -42.13 -7.67
C LEU A 329 8.30 -40.77 -7.01
N PHE A 330 9.23 -40.27 -6.18
CA PHE A 330 9.08 -38.94 -5.61
C PHE A 330 8.93 -37.91 -6.73
N SER A 331 7.88 -37.09 -6.63
CA SER A 331 7.64 -35.96 -7.52
C SER A 331 7.54 -34.70 -6.67
N VAL A 332 8.14 -33.63 -7.19
CA VAL A 332 8.16 -32.34 -6.53
C VAL A 332 6.80 -31.68 -6.74
N SER A 333 6.17 -31.18 -5.68
CA SER A 333 5.01 -30.32 -5.80
C SER A 333 5.45 -28.99 -6.44
N MET A 334 4.92 -28.70 -7.63
CA MET A 334 5.18 -27.44 -8.31
C MET A 334 4.56 -26.31 -7.49
N SER A 335 5.36 -25.29 -7.14
CA SER A 335 4.84 -24.08 -6.53
C SER A 335 4.09 -23.26 -7.59
N GLY A 336 2.82 -22.98 -7.32
CA GLY A 336 2.03 -22.03 -8.10
C GLY A 336 2.19 -20.60 -7.58
N GLY A 337 1.44 -19.69 -8.21
CA GLY A 337 1.25 -18.33 -7.75
C GLY A 337 1.42 -17.29 -8.85
N GLY A 338 1.04 -16.05 -8.52
CA GLY A 338 0.80 -15.01 -9.51
C GLY A 338 -0.56 -15.15 -10.20
N GLU A 339 -1.46 -16.04 -9.76
CA GLU A 339 -2.83 -16.19 -10.29
C GLU A 339 -3.77 -15.09 -9.78
N ASP A 340 -3.50 -14.56 -8.58
CA ASP A 340 -4.27 -13.53 -7.89
C ASP A 340 -3.84 -12.10 -8.26
N TRP A 341 -2.98 -11.95 -9.27
CA TRP A 341 -2.46 -10.64 -9.68
C TRP A 341 -3.59 -9.68 -10.09
N PHE A 342 -4.58 -10.18 -10.82
CA PHE A 342 -5.68 -9.38 -11.36
C PHE A 342 -6.59 -8.87 -10.24
N GLU A 343 -6.89 -9.71 -9.25
CA GLU A 343 -7.66 -9.33 -8.07
C GLU A 343 -6.92 -8.26 -7.25
N ARG A 344 -5.64 -8.49 -6.96
CA ARG A 344 -4.80 -7.55 -6.20
C ARG A 344 -4.60 -6.20 -6.90
N TYR A 345 -4.42 -6.22 -8.22
CA TYR A 345 -4.36 -5.03 -9.07
C TYR A 345 -5.68 -4.24 -9.00
N THR A 346 -6.80 -4.93 -9.18
CA THR A 346 -8.14 -4.32 -9.13
C THR A 346 -8.43 -3.70 -7.76
N ASP A 347 -8.10 -4.39 -6.67
CA ASP A 347 -8.32 -3.89 -5.31
C ASP A 347 -7.40 -2.72 -4.96
N ARG A 348 -6.20 -2.65 -5.54
CA ARG A 348 -5.34 -1.47 -5.41
C ARG A 348 -5.96 -0.25 -6.11
N TRP A 349 -6.49 -0.40 -7.32
CA TRP A 349 -7.18 0.68 -8.02
C TRP A 349 -8.42 1.18 -7.29
N LYS A 350 -9.24 0.27 -6.72
CA LYS A 350 -10.35 0.68 -5.83
C LYS A 350 -9.86 1.55 -4.67
N ARG A 351 -8.74 1.20 -4.03
CA ARG A 351 -8.14 2.00 -2.95
C ARG A 351 -7.64 3.36 -3.44
N ILE A 352 -7.03 3.42 -4.63
CA ILE A 352 -6.58 4.68 -5.25
C ILE A 352 -7.78 5.60 -5.53
N LEU A 353 -8.83 5.09 -6.17
CA LEU A 353 -10.06 5.84 -6.45
C LEU A 353 -10.73 6.32 -5.16
N ALA A 354 -10.85 5.47 -4.15
CA ALA A 354 -11.43 5.85 -2.86
C ALA A 354 -10.64 7.00 -2.19
N ARG A 355 -9.31 6.95 -2.28
CA ARG A 355 -8.43 8.02 -1.78
C ARG A 355 -8.65 9.33 -2.55
N ARG A 356 -8.70 9.27 -3.89
CA ARG A 356 -8.98 10.47 -4.72
C ARG A 356 -10.36 11.06 -4.45
N LEU A 357 -11.38 10.22 -4.28
CA LEU A 357 -12.74 10.67 -3.91
C LEU A 357 -12.74 11.41 -2.56
N LYS A 358 -12.07 10.84 -1.55
CA LYS A 358 -11.91 11.48 -0.23
C LYS A 358 -11.16 12.81 -0.34
N GLN A 359 -10.08 12.85 -1.13
CA GLN A 359 -9.30 14.06 -1.34
C GLN A 359 -10.13 15.16 -2.01
N ARG A 360 -10.88 14.81 -3.07
CA ARG A 360 -11.78 15.77 -3.73
C ARG A 360 -12.85 16.28 -2.78
N GLU A 361 -13.40 15.43 -1.91
CA GLU A 361 -14.37 15.88 -0.90
C GLU A 361 -13.75 16.87 0.09
N CYS A 362 -12.50 16.63 0.51
CA CYS A 362 -11.72 17.57 1.31
C CYS A 362 -11.52 18.91 0.58
N ASP A 363 -11.13 18.88 -0.69
CA ASP A 363 -10.91 20.08 -1.50
C ASP A 363 -12.20 20.85 -1.77
N ARG A 364 -13.32 20.16 -2.00
CA ARG A 364 -14.65 20.78 -2.07
C ARG A 364 -15.00 21.49 -0.76
N LYS A 365 -14.81 20.83 0.39
CA LYS A 365 -15.08 21.44 1.71
C LYS A 365 -14.19 22.67 1.93
N LYS A 366 -12.92 22.61 1.53
CA LYS A 366 -12.01 23.77 1.55
C LYS A 366 -12.55 24.93 0.73
N GLU A 367 -13.04 24.68 -0.49
CA GLU A 367 -13.58 25.74 -1.36
C GLU A 367 -14.88 26.34 -0.80
N GLN A 368 -15.80 25.51 -0.31
CA GLN A 368 -17.02 25.98 0.37
C GLN A 368 -16.72 26.84 1.60
N LEU A 369 -15.69 26.47 2.35
CA LEU A 369 -15.23 27.26 3.50
C LEU A 369 -14.65 28.60 3.08
N LYS A 370 -13.87 28.67 1.99
CA LYS A 370 -13.39 29.95 1.43
C LYS A 370 -14.56 30.85 1.04
N GLU A 371 -15.60 30.31 0.41
CA GLU A 371 -16.81 31.07 0.07
C GLU A 371 -17.52 31.62 1.33
N LYS A 372 -17.66 30.80 2.38
CA LYS A 372 -18.22 31.23 3.67
C LYS A 372 -17.35 32.34 4.31
N LEU A 373 -16.03 32.21 4.29
CA LEU A 373 -15.09 33.22 4.80
C LEU A 373 -15.19 34.54 4.03
N GLY A 374 -15.31 34.48 2.71
CA GLY A 374 -15.54 35.66 1.86
C GLY A 374 -16.87 36.33 2.17
N ARG A 375 -17.95 35.55 2.34
CA ARG A 375 -19.29 36.06 2.63
C ARG A 375 -19.40 36.69 4.02
N TYR A 376 -18.89 36.03 5.06
CA TYR A 376 -19.09 36.44 6.45
C TYR A 376 -18.05 37.45 6.93
N PHE A 377 -16.79 37.31 6.47
CA PHE A 377 -15.66 38.08 7.00
C PHE A 377 -14.92 38.91 5.94
N LYS A 378 -15.35 38.83 4.66
CA LYS A 378 -14.68 39.50 3.53
C LYS A 378 -13.20 39.09 3.37
N LEU A 379 -12.89 37.84 3.72
CA LEU A 379 -11.56 37.27 3.58
C LEU A 379 -11.43 36.58 2.23
N GLY A 380 -10.32 36.83 1.52
CA GLY A 380 -10.03 36.17 0.23
C GLY A 380 -9.49 34.73 0.36
N GLY A 381 -9.25 34.25 1.58
CA GLY A 381 -8.70 32.93 1.86
C GLY A 381 -8.61 32.68 3.36
N PHE A 382 -8.05 31.52 3.74
CA PHE A 382 -7.84 31.19 5.14
C PHE A 382 -6.82 32.14 5.77
N PRO A 383 -7.15 32.78 6.90
CA PRO A 383 -6.19 33.59 7.62
C PRO A 383 -5.14 32.68 8.29
N MET A 384 -3.89 33.10 8.26
CA MET A 384 -2.79 32.36 8.87
C MET A 384 -2.36 33.00 10.18
N PHE A 385 -1.89 32.17 11.11
CA PHE A 385 -1.28 32.67 12.35
C PHE A 385 0.06 33.38 12.02
N PRO A 386 0.43 34.47 12.73
CA PRO A 386 1.59 35.28 12.36
C PRO A 386 2.95 34.59 12.56
N PHE A 387 3.07 33.73 13.57
CA PHE A 387 4.32 33.04 13.90
C PHE A 387 4.17 31.54 13.61
N ARG A 388 4.83 31.07 12.54
CA ARG A 388 4.73 29.71 12.03
C ARG A 388 6.12 29.10 11.84
N PRO A 389 6.83 28.77 12.92
CA PRO A 389 8.22 28.31 12.84
C PRO A 389 8.38 27.02 12.03
N TRP A 390 7.34 26.19 11.91
CA TRP A 390 7.31 24.98 11.09
C TRP A 390 7.34 25.25 9.57
N GLU A 391 6.90 26.42 9.10
CA GLU A 391 6.80 26.74 7.67
C GLU A 391 8.19 26.78 6.98
N LYS A 392 9.22 27.22 7.72
CA LYS A 392 10.58 27.37 7.20
C LYS A 392 11.49 26.17 7.52
N LEU A 393 10.98 25.22 8.31
CA LEU A 393 11.74 24.05 8.69
C LEU A 393 11.59 22.98 7.59
N TRP A 394 12.72 22.50 7.05
CA TRP A 394 12.77 21.37 6.11
C TRP A 394 11.76 21.47 4.94
N ASP A 395 11.75 22.61 4.24
CA ASP A 395 10.85 22.91 3.11
C ASP A 395 9.35 22.94 3.46
N GLY A 396 9.02 23.03 4.75
CA GLY A 396 7.67 23.20 5.26
C GLY A 396 7.14 21.93 5.93
N VAL A 397 7.11 21.93 7.26
CA VAL A 397 6.45 20.88 8.04
C VAL A 397 4.97 21.22 8.19
N ALA A 398 4.09 20.32 7.77
CA ALA A 398 2.65 20.51 7.90
C ALA A 398 2.23 20.55 9.38
N PHE A 399 1.41 21.54 9.74
CA PHE A 399 0.79 21.63 11.07
C PHE A 399 -0.72 21.36 10.97
N ARG A 400 -1.20 20.40 11.77
CA ARG A 400 -2.58 19.90 11.70
C ARG A 400 -3.63 20.98 11.93
N ARG A 401 -3.43 21.85 12.93
CA ARG A 401 -4.41 22.85 13.38
C ARG A 401 -4.10 24.27 12.92
N GLU A 402 -3.45 24.40 11.77
CA GLU A 402 -2.98 25.69 11.27
C GLU A 402 -4.14 26.61 10.88
N LEU A 403 -5.21 26.04 10.30
CA LEU A 403 -6.35 26.80 9.80
C LEU A 403 -7.26 27.26 10.94
N SER A 404 -7.56 26.39 11.90
CA SER A 404 -8.38 26.75 13.06
C SER A 404 -7.70 27.79 13.95
N LEU A 405 -6.38 27.64 14.20
CA LEU A 405 -5.59 28.63 14.93
C LEU A 405 -5.58 29.99 14.23
N GLY A 406 -5.31 30.01 12.92
CA GLY A 406 -5.28 31.22 12.13
C GLY A 406 -6.64 31.93 12.10
N LEU A 407 -7.73 31.17 12.00
CA LEU A 407 -9.10 31.67 12.02
C LEU A 407 -9.48 32.33 13.35
N VAL A 408 -9.26 31.63 14.47
CA VAL A 408 -9.56 32.16 15.81
C VAL A 408 -8.73 33.41 16.08
N TYR A 409 -7.44 33.40 15.75
CA TYR A 409 -6.57 34.56 15.91
C TYR A 409 -7.03 35.76 15.09
N ALA A 410 -7.36 35.57 13.81
CA ALA A 410 -7.82 36.64 12.95
C ALA A 410 -9.16 37.23 13.44
N PHE A 411 -10.09 36.38 13.87
CA PHE A 411 -11.35 36.84 14.45
C PHE A 411 -11.11 37.70 15.69
N MET A 412 -10.31 37.22 16.65
CA MET A 412 -10.00 37.96 17.87
C MET A 412 -9.27 39.26 17.56
N LYS A 413 -8.26 39.25 16.70
CA LYS A 413 -7.51 40.44 16.30
C LYS A 413 -8.39 41.56 15.74
N HIS A 414 -9.39 41.22 14.93
CA HIS A 414 -10.27 42.22 14.29
C HIS A 414 -11.49 42.59 15.13
N ARG A 415 -12.03 41.66 15.93
CA ARG A 415 -13.32 41.82 16.62
C ARG A 415 -13.21 42.09 18.11
N TYR A 416 -12.08 41.80 18.75
CA TYR A 416 -11.90 41.95 20.20
C TYR A 416 -12.18 43.36 20.70
N ALA A 417 -11.46 44.38 20.21
CA ALA A 417 -11.61 45.75 20.70
C ALA A 417 -13.01 46.35 20.45
N PRO A 418 -13.61 46.22 19.24
CA PRO A 418 -14.98 46.69 19.01
C PRO A 418 -16.01 46.01 19.91
N TYR A 419 -15.97 44.68 20.06
CA TYR A 419 -16.96 43.95 20.85
C TYR A 419 -16.76 44.15 22.35
N MET A 420 -15.52 44.28 22.81
CA MET A 420 -15.23 44.64 24.20
C MET A 420 -15.86 45.98 24.60
N ARG A 421 -15.83 46.98 23.70
CA ARG A 421 -16.53 48.26 23.92
C ARG A 421 -18.03 48.04 24.04
N LEU A 422 -18.64 47.29 23.11
CA LEU A 422 -20.07 46.97 23.16
C LEU A 422 -20.46 46.26 24.46
N PHE A 423 -19.70 45.26 24.88
CA PHE A 423 -19.99 44.52 26.11
C PHE A 423 -19.86 45.38 27.36
N LYS A 424 -18.84 46.24 27.43
CA LYS A 424 -18.68 47.20 28.54
C LYS A 424 -19.83 48.21 28.57
N THR A 425 -20.25 48.75 27.42
CA THR A 425 -21.42 49.63 27.34
C THR A 425 -22.69 48.90 27.80
N SER A 426 -22.93 47.67 27.35
CA SER A 426 -24.06 46.85 27.83
C SER A 426 -24.02 46.63 29.34
N MET A 427 -22.85 46.39 29.93
CA MET A 427 -22.70 46.19 31.37
C MET A 427 -22.97 47.45 32.21
N LEU A 428 -22.60 48.62 31.70
CA LEU A 428 -22.70 49.91 32.40
C LEU A 428 -24.07 50.58 32.23
N GLU A 429 -24.61 50.56 31.01
CA GLU A 429 -25.82 51.29 30.63
C GLU A 429 -27.04 50.39 30.49
N GLY A 430 -26.87 49.06 30.43
CA GLY A 430 -27.96 48.10 30.25
C GLY A 430 -28.82 47.91 31.50
N GLU A 431 -30.13 48.11 31.33
CA GLU A 431 -31.15 47.67 32.29
C GLU A 431 -31.52 46.22 32.00
N PHE A 432 -30.87 45.29 32.72
CA PHE A 432 -31.14 43.87 32.58
C PHE A 432 -32.41 43.49 33.34
N ALA A 433 -33.35 42.84 32.64
CA ALA A 433 -34.56 42.30 33.27
C ALA A 433 -34.24 41.29 34.40
N TYR A 434 -33.12 40.57 34.30
CA TYR A 434 -32.61 39.68 35.33
C TYR A 434 -31.14 40.00 35.66
N LYS A 435 -30.83 40.19 36.94
CA LYS A 435 -29.45 40.44 37.39
C LYS A 435 -28.49 39.28 37.08
N ASP A 436 -28.99 38.05 36.99
CA ASP A 436 -28.18 36.90 36.61
C ASP A 436 -27.67 37.00 35.16
N ASN A 437 -28.42 37.64 34.25
CA ASN A 437 -27.95 37.91 32.88
C ASN A 437 -26.73 38.83 32.87
N GLN A 438 -26.72 39.84 33.74
CA GLN A 438 -25.58 40.76 33.90
C GLN A 438 -24.37 40.03 34.48
N ARG A 439 -24.56 39.15 35.47
CA ARG A 439 -23.48 38.31 36.02
C ARG A 439 -22.90 37.39 34.95
N GLU A 440 -23.76 36.69 34.20
CA GLU A 440 -23.35 35.79 33.11
C GLU A 440 -22.62 36.52 31.98
N LEU A 441 -23.02 37.75 31.65
CA LEU A 441 -22.29 38.60 30.72
C LEU A 441 -20.89 38.93 31.25
N GLY A 442 -20.75 39.24 32.54
CA GLY A 442 -19.45 39.42 33.18
C GLY A 442 -18.53 38.22 33.00
N VAL A 443 -19.04 37.01 33.27
CA VAL A 443 -18.27 35.77 33.08
C VAL A 443 -17.88 35.56 31.60
N ALA A 444 -18.79 35.85 30.66
CA ALA A 444 -18.51 35.72 29.23
C ALA A 444 -17.45 36.74 28.76
N ILE A 445 -17.44 37.95 29.31
CA ILE A 445 -16.39 38.95 29.06
C ILE A 445 -15.04 38.47 29.58
N ASP A 446 -15.00 37.92 30.80
CA ASP A 446 -13.75 37.39 31.37
C ASP A 446 -13.19 36.23 30.54
N GLU A 447 -14.07 35.34 30.05
CA GLU A 447 -13.68 34.29 29.10
C GLU A 447 -13.14 34.85 27.78
N PHE A 448 -13.75 35.92 27.25
CA PHE A 448 -13.30 36.59 26.03
C PHE A 448 -11.93 37.25 26.18
N VAL A 449 -11.67 37.91 27.33
CA VAL A 449 -10.34 38.43 27.68
C VAL A 449 -9.33 37.30 27.78
N ARG A 450 -9.69 36.22 28.46
CA ARG A 450 -8.80 35.07 28.68
C ARG A 450 -8.37 34.41 27.37
N VAL A 451 -9.30 34.18 26.43
CA VAL A 451 -8.96 33.60 25.13
C VAL A 451 -8.03 34.52 24.32
N ASN A 452 -8.25 35.83 24.36
CA ASN A 452 -7.32 36.79 23.73
C ASN A 452 -5.91 36.69 24.34
N GLY A 453 -5.82 36.62 25.67
CA GLY A 453 -4.55 36.47 26.39
C GLY A 453 -3.83 35.17 26.04
N LEU A 454 -4.54 34.04 25.94
CA LEU A 454 -3.96 32.75 25.54
C LEU A 454 -3.39 32.78 24.11
N LEU A 455 -4.06 33.48 23.19
CA LEU A 455 -3.57 33.64 21.82
C LEU A 455 -2.30 34.51 21.76
N GLU A 456 -2.23 35.58 22.56
CA GLU A 456 -1.04 36.42 22.68
C GLU A 456 0.13 35.65 23.33
N GLU A 457 -0.16 34.85 24.36
CA GLU A 457 0.84 33.97 24.99
C GLU A 457 1.38 32.95 23.99
N LEU A 458 0.50 32.28 23.23
CA LEU A 458 0.92 31.33 22.21
C LEU A 458 1.72 32.01 21.08
N ALA A 459 1.32 33.21 20.67
CA ALA A 459 2.09 34.01 19.71
C ALA A 459 3.51 34.31 20.22
N ASN A 460 3.64 34.66 21.50
CA ASN A 460 4.94 34.88 22.12
C ASN A 460 5.76 33.59 22.21
N LYS A 461 5.16 32.45 22.57
CA LYS A 461 5.84 31.13 22.59
C LYS A 461 6.33 30.70 21.20
N LEU A 462 5.55 30.97 20.15
CA LEU A 462 5.88 30.62 18.76
C LEU A 462 6.82 31.62 18.08
N SER A 463 6.98 32.83 18.62
CA SER A 463 7.93 33.81 18.12
C SER A 463 9.37 33.28 18.14
N ALA A 464 10.27 33.85 17.35
CA ALA A 464 11.67 33.42 17.30
C ALA A 464 12.35 33.42 18.70
N SER A 465 12.03 34.38 19.56
CA SER A 465 12.53 34.45 20.94
C SER A 465 11.74 33.60 21.94
N GLY A 466 10.65 32.97 21.51
CA GLY A 466 9.76 32.18 22.33
C GLY A 466 10.24 30.75 22.56
N GLU A 467 9.69 30.09 23.58
CA GLU A 467 10.03 28.72 23.95
C GLU A 467 9.97 27.74 22.77
N TYR A 468 8.85 27.74 22.02
CA TYR A 468 8.71 26.87 20.86
C TYR A 468 9.56 27.35 19.69
N GLY A 469 9.57 28.65 19.38
CA GLY A 469 10.35 29.17 18.26
C GLY A 469 11.85 28.89 18.39
N MET A 470 12.41 28.96 19.61
CA MET A 470 13.79 28.58 19.88
C MET A 470 14.05 27.09 19.63
N GLU A 471 13.13 26.19 19.97
CA GLU A 471 13.27 24.76 19.67
C GLU A 471 13.31 24.50 18.16
N PHE A 472 12.48 25.17 17.36
CA PHE A 472 12.52 25.07 15.90
C PHE A 472 13.81 25.66 15.31
N MET A 473 14.28 26.80 15.83
CA MET A 473 15.51 27.44 15.33
C MET A 473 16.76 26.59 15.54
N LYS A 474 16.81 25.72 16.55
CA LYS A 474 17.93 24.77 16.75
C LYS A 474 18.16 23.85 15.54
N TYR A 475 17.11 23.63 14.74
CA TYR A 475 17.13 22.75 13.57
C TYR A 475 16.88 23.50 12.26
N ALA A 476 16.71 24.82 12.32
CA ALA A 476 16.65 25.68 11.14
C ALA A 476 18.08 25.98 10.66
N ASP A 477 18.24 26.21 9.35
CA ASP A 477 19.50 26.44 8.63
C ASP A 477 20.53 25.28 8.65
N GLY A 478 20.63 24.56 7.53
CA GLY A 478 21.80 23.73 7.15
C GLY A 478 22.08 22.48 7.99
N GLN A 479 21.28 22.19 9.02
CA GLN A 479 21.41 20.99 9.84
C GLN A 479 20.75 19.77 9.18
N PRO A 480 21.40 18.58 9.17
CA PRO A 480 20.82 17.38 8.58
C PRO A 480 19.59 16.92 9.36
N ARG A 481 18.55 16.50 8.63
CA ARG A 481 17.29 15.98 9.17
C ARG A 481 17.50 14.60 9.79
N THR A 482 17.99 14.56 11.03
CA THR A 482 18.23 13.29 11.76
C THR A 482 16.94 12.73 12.39
N SER A 483 16.90 11.42 12.63
CA SER A 483 15.78 10.73 13.31
C SER A 483 15.45 11.36 14.68
N ASN A 484 16.49 11.73 15.46
CA ASN A 484 16.31 12.39 16.75
C ASN A 484 15.71 13.81 16.62
N ALA A 485 16.14 14.59 15.63
CA ALA A 485 15.58 15.91 15.35
C ALA A 485 14.09 15.79 14.94
N MET A 486 13.76 14.84 14.07
CA MET A 486 12.37 14.57 13.68
C MET A 486 11.49 14.20 14.88
N HIS A 487 11.96 13.31 15.75
CA HIS A 487 11.23 12.92 16.95
C HIS A 487 11.00 14.10 17.90
N ARG A 488 12.02 14.94 18.10
CA ARG A 488 11.92 16.13 18.96
C ARG A 488 10.94 17.16 18.39
N ILE A 489 11.01 17.46 17.10
CA ILE A 489 10.08 18.37 16.42
C ILE A 489 8.64 17.82 16.49
N ALA A 490 8.44 16.51 16.28
CA ALA A 490 7.14 15.88 16.42
C ALA A 490 6.56 16.02 17.84
N GLN A 491 7.41 15.92 18.87
CA GLN A 491 6.98 16.16 20.26
C GLN A 491 6.55 17.62 20.47
N VAL A 492 7.36 18.59 20.04
CA VAL A 492 7.04 20.02 20.16
C VAL A 492 5.74 20.35 19.39
N MET A 493 5.57 19.81 18.18
CA MET A 493 4.36 19.95 17.39
C MET A 493 3.12 19.41 18.10
N LYS A 494 3.25 18.30 18.83
CA LYS A 494 2.16 17.72 19.64
C LYS A 494 1.80 18.58 20.86
N GLU A 495 2.79 19.25 21.46
CA GLU A 495 2.55 20.19 22.56
C GLU A 495 1.82 21.44 22.04
N ILE A 496 2.26 21.99 20.89
CA ILE A 496 1.56 23.09 20.23
C ILE A 496 0.13 22.70 19.85
N ASP A 497 -0.09 21.51 19.28
CA ASP A 497 -1.43 21.00 18.95
C ASP A 497 -2.35 20.95 20.18
N LYS A 498 -1.80 20.54 21.34
CA LYS A 498 -2.54 20.50 22.60
C LYS A 498 -2.94 21.90 23.09
N ASP A 499 -2.04 22.87 22.99
CA ASP A 499 -2.31 24.27 23.35
C ASP A 499 -3.39 24.87 22.43
N VAL A 500 -3.27 24.67 21.12
CA VAL A 500 -4.26 25.13 20.13
C VAL A 500 -5.63 24.49 20.38
N SER A 501 -5.66 23.18 20.63
CA SER A 501 -6.90 22.46 20.96
C SER A 501 -7.57 22.99 22.24
N ALA A 502 -6.78 23.34 23.25
CA ALA A 502 -7.30 23.96 24.47
C ALA A 502 -7.89 25.35 24.21
N ILE A 503 -7.22 26.17 23.38
CA ILE A 503 -7.69 27.50 22.98
C ILE A 503 -9.00 27.39 22.19
N ASN A 504 -9.07 26.51 21.18
CA ASN A 504 -10.28 26.33 20.38
C ASN A 504 -11.48 25.92 21.24
N ARG A 505 -11.29 24.93 22.14
CA ARG A 505 -12.35 24.50 23.07
C ARG A 505 -12.85 25.62 23.97
N ASP A 506 -11.95 26.49 24.40
CA ASP A 506 -12.28 27.63 25.24
C ASP A 506 -12.97 28.75 24.48
N PHE A 507 -12.54 29.00 23.24
CA PHE A 507 -13.19 29.90 22.31
C PHE A 507 -14.61 29.43 21.95
N ASP A 508 -14.81 28.13 21.72
CA ASP A 508 -16.12 27.53 21.45
C ASP A 508 -17.09 27.72 22.62
N ARG A 509 -16.66 27.39 23.84
CA ARG A 509 -17.47 27.54 25.05
C ARG A 509 -17.90 28.99 25.24
N MET A 510 -16.95 29.91 25.11
CA MET A 510 -17.18 31.34 25.22
C MET A 510 -18.15 31.84 24.13
N THR A 511 -17.92 31.44 22.87
CA THR A 511 -18.75 31.84 21.73
C THR A 511 -20.20 31.37 21.90
N MET A 512 -20.41 30.11 22.28
CA MET A 512 -21.74 29.56 22.55
C MET A 512 -22.49 30.30 23.66
N ARG A 513 -21.78 30.68 24.73
CA ARG A 513 -22.36 31.48 25.82
C ARG A 513 -22.74 32.87 25.34
N LEU A 514 -21.86 33.55 24.60
CA LEU A 514 -22.12 34.87 24.03
C LEU A 514 -23.29 34.86 23.05
N ILE A 515 -23.39 33.86 22.17
CA ILE A 515 -24.53 33.70 21.25
C ILE A 515 -25.84 33.59 22.03
N SER A 516 -25.87 32.77 23.08
CA SER A 516 -27.07 32.55 23.89
C SER A 516 -27.49 33.83 24.62
N LEU A 517 -26.52 34.56 25.20
CA LEU A 517 -26.76 35.83 25.89
C LEU A 517 -27.26 36.91 24.93
N LEU A 518 -26.56 37.14 23.82
CA LEU A 518 -26.88 38.20 22.85
C LEU A 518 -28.22 37.95 22.16
N THR A 519 -28.55 36.68 21.91
CA THR A 519 -29.87 36.30 21.38
C THR A 519 -30.98 36.64 22.38
N GLY A 520 -30.76 36.39 23.68
CA GLY A 520 -31.71 36.75 24.73
C GLY A 520 -31.81 38.27 24.99
N PHE A 521 -30.72 39.02 24.82
CA PHE A 521 -30.74 40.47 25.04
C PHE A 521 -31.52 41.22 23.97
N THR A 522 -31.46 40.73 22.73
CA THR A 522 -32.05 41.38 21.55
C THR A 522 -33.46 40.87 21.22
N SER A 523 -33.99 39.91 21.98
CA SER A 523 -35.34 39.38 21.81
C SER A 523 -36.39 40.20 22.57
N GLU A 524 -37.61 40.29 22.03
CA GLU A 524 -38.74 40.94 22.70
C GLU A 524 -39.38 40.06 23.81
N LYS A 525 -39.05 38.76 23.81
CA LYS A 525 -39.58 37.74 24.72
C LYS A 525 -38.44 36.98 25.40
N PHE A 526 -38.78 36.23 26.44
CA PHE A 526 -37.87 35.27 27.09
C PHE A 526 -37.40 34.22 26.07
N VAL A 527 -36.08 34.06 25.90
CA VAL A 527 -35.50 33.07 24.98
C VAL A 527 -34.52 32.18 25.76
N GLY A 528 -34.88 30.90 25.89
CA GLY A 528 -34.07 29.92 26.60
C GLY A 528 -34.03 30.18 28.11
N LYS A 529 -32.89 30.68 28.61
CA LYS A 529 -32.71 31.10 30.02
C LYS A 529 -32.40 32.59 30.17
N TYR A 530 -32.35 33.33 29.07
CA TYR A 530 -31.93 34.72 29.00
C TYR A 530 -33.09 35.62 28.54
N CYS A 531 -32.98 36.91 28.85
CA CYS A 531 -34.06 37.87 28.73
C CYS A 531 -33.56 39.22 28.25
N ALA A 532 -34.47 40.03 27.71
CA ALA A 532 -34.17 41.29 27.06
C ALA A 532 -33.48 42.30 27.99
N ILE A 533 -32.66 43.16 27.40
CA ILE A 533 -32.26 44.43 28.01
C ILE A 533 -33.36 45.45 27.68
N THR A 534 -34.03 45.99 28.70
CA THR A 534 -35.28 46.74 28.53
C THR A 534 -35.08 48.13 27.94
N ASN A 535 -33.87 48.69 28.08
CA ASN A 535 -33.53 50.04 27.66
C ASN A 535 -32.59 50.12 26.45
N LEU A 536 -32.44 49.05 25.65
CA LEU A 536 -31.54 49.04 24.48
C LEU A 536 -31.72 50.24 23.54
N HIS A 537 -32.97 50.66 23.33
CA HIS A 537 -33.33 51.80 22.49
C HIS A 537 -32.88 53.17 23.05
N ARG A 538 -32.49 53.23 24.33
CA ARG A 538 -32.02 54.44 25.04
C ARG A 538 -30.50 54.49 25.18
N ILE A 539 -29.82 53.36 25.03
CA ILE A 539 -28.36 53.27 25.03
C ILE A 539 -27.86 53.91 23.72
N ARG A 540 -27.55 55.20 23.79
CA ARG A 540 -27.23 56.01 22.62
C ARG A 540 -25.71 56.01 22.40
N ASN A 541 -25.24 55.19 21.47
CA ASN A 541 -23.91 55.37 20.90
C ASN A 541 -24.02 56.46 19.83
N GLN A 542 -23.13 57.45 19.84
CA GLN A 542 -23.35 58.77 19.23
C GLN A 542 -23.66 58.79 17.70
N GLU A 543 -23.55 57.67 16.97
CA GLU A 543 -23.76 57.60 15.52
C GLU A 543 -24.58 56.39 15.00
N CYS A 544 -24.91 55.36 15.79
CA CYS A 544 -25.53 54.10 15.30
C CYS A 544 -26.53 53.46 16.28
N ASP A 545 -27.50 52.68 15.76
CA ASP A 545 -28.43 51.86 16.55
C ASP A 545 -27.69 50.75 17.32
N PHE A 546 -27.67 50.86 18.65
CA PHE A 546 -27.00 49.90 19.54
C PHE A 546 -27.59 48.49 19.43
N THR A 547 -28.89 48.37 19.17
CA THR A 547 -29.56 47.08 18.96
C THR A 547 -29.03 46.39 17.70
N ALA A 548 -28.84 47.16 16.63
CA ALA A 548 -28.26 46.65 15.39
C ALA A 548 -26.82 46.18 15.57
N LEU A 549 -26.01 46.91 16.34
CA LEU A 549 -24.63 46.53 16.67
C LEU A 549 -24.56 45.23 17.48
N LEU A 550 -25.44 45.03 18.46
CA LEU A 550 -25.52 43.78 19.22
C LEU A 550 -25.98 42.61 18.34
N LYS A 551 -26.90 42.84 17.40
CA LYS A 551 -27.33 41.82 16.43
C LYS A 551 -26.20 41.45 15.46
N GLU A 552 -25.42 42.42 14.96
CA GLU A 552 -24.24 42.15 14.12
C GLU A 552 -23.17 41.37 14.90
N CYS A 553 -22.92 41.75 16.15
CA CYS A 553 -22.02 41.05 17.06
C CYS A 553 -22.45 39.58 17.23
N ASN A 554 -23.74 39.35 17.52
CA ASN A 554 -24.30 38.00 17.64
C ASN A 554 -24.15 37.20 16.34
N GLY A 555 -24.50 37.79 15.20
CA GLY A 555 -24.36 37.15 13.88
C GLY A 555 -22.90 36.77 13.58
N SER A 556 -21.95 37.64 13.93
CA SER A 556 -20.52 37.35 13.75
C SER A 556 -20.04 36.18 14.62
N PHE A 557 -20.53 36.08 15.87
CA PHE A 557 -20.24 34.92 16.72
C PHE A 557 -20.90 33.62 16.22
N GLN A 558 -22.12 33.69 15.68
CA GLN A 558 -22.77 32.54 15.05
C GLN A 558 -22.00 32.06 13.81
N HIS A 559 -21.59 33.00 12.95
CA HIS A 559 -20.83 32.69 11.74
C HIS A 559 -19.44 32.12 12.05
N ILE A 560 -18.70 32.67 13.02
CA ILE A 560 -17.37 32.12 13.37
C ILE A 560 -17.48 30.74 13.98
N PHE A 561 -18.52 30.49 14.79
CA PHE A 561 -18.75 29.17 15.39
C PHE A 561 -19.08 28.11 14.33
N GLU A 562 -19.92 28.46 13.35
CA GLU A 562 -20.24 27.57 12.22
C GLU A 562 -18.98 27.24 11.41
N VAL A 563 -18.22 28.26 11.01
CA VAL A 563 -17.02 28.08 10.18
C VAL A 563 -15.91 27.35 10.94
N LEU A 564 -15.70 27.64 12.22
CA LEU A 564 -14.68 26.97 13.02
C LEU A 564 -14.96 25.46 13.14
N LYS A 565 -16.22 25.07 13.36
CA LYS A 565 -16.60 23.64 13.38
C LYS A 565 -16.30 22.93 12.06
N ASP A 566 -16.62 23.57 10.94
CA ASP A 566 -16.35 22.99 9.62
C ASP A 566 -14.84 22.87 9.37
N VAL A 567 -14.04 23.85 9.81
CA VAL A 567 -12.57 23.82 9.73
C VAL A 567 -11.98 22.72 10.61
N GLU A 568 -12.45 22.55 11.84
CA GLU A 568 -11.94 21.50 12.72
C GLU A 568 -12.28 20.10 12.20
N GLN A 569 -13.43 19.91 11.56
CA GLN A 569 -13.78 18.65 10.88
C GLN A 569 -12.86 18.38 9.69
N LEU A 570 -12.51 19.41 8.93
CA LEU A 570 -11.57 19.32 7.82
C LEU A 570 -10.17 18.89 8.32
N GLU A 571 -9.66 19.53 9.37
CA GLU A 571 -8.38 19.23 10.01
C GLU A 571 -8.34 17.83 10.68
N GLN A 572 -9.49 17.27 11.04
CA GLN A 572 -9.61 15.89 11.50
C GLN A 572 -9.63 14.88 10.34
N SER A 573 -10.14 15.27 9.17
CA SER A 573 -10.25 14.40 8.01
C SER A 573 -8.96 14.23 7.20
N ASP A 574 -8.04 15.19 7.31
CA ASP A 574 -6.69 15.18 6.70
C ASP A 574 -5.71 14.22 7.43
N ASP A 575 -6.12 13.51 8.49
CA ASP A 575 -5.37 12.45 9.23
C ASP A 575 -5.00 11.21 8.38
N GLY A 576 -5.18 11.25 7.05
CA GLY A 576 -4.90 10.15 6.12
C GLY A 576 -3.84 10.43 5.07
N LYS A 577 -3.00 11.47 5.26
CA LYS A 577 -1.77 11.65 4.50
C LYS A 577 -0.62 10.89 5.14
#